data_AF-A0A813KR88-F1
#
_entry.id   AF-A0A813KR88-F1
#
_cell.length_a   1.000
_cell.length_b   1.000
_cell.length_c   1.000
_cell.angle_alpha   90.00
_cell.angle_beta   90.00
_cell.angle_gamma   90.00
#
_symmetry.space_group_name_H-M   'P 1'
#
loop_
_entity.id
_entity.type
_entity.pdbx_description
1 polymer ?
#
loop_
_entity_poly.entity_id
_entity_poly.type
_entity_poly.pdbx_seq_one_letter_code
_entity_poly.pdbx_strand_id
1 'polypeptide(L)'
;MHGTGCTLVLPGSLLAVSAVVCVYRQMTEDANDIPLTGFLASILMSMLPLVALKAKIWSCNDRVSLVPMVLVKTLLMHAALEVLRILSQFSEGWQSMVFNRMNLGFDCAMLAAALAALRYSFGLPWSLSYVLDHRDVRNLILMAIAAAFVSEVFFVFVMPINESVTKQGLSVSKVLFAAANYVDVVGFMPVVWRLYQAENALDDFSVGTVVSLEARQQVRVFFAFVCTFYLWDDVLEPISSSLDEQLAMMAHIAHFMLLIDFAGFFLFQVGSPATLKEQGRKGNELERQGLLDDDGEDDV
;
A
#
# COMPACT_ATOMS: atom_id res chain seq x y z
N MET A 1 14.46 -26.11 2.78
CA MET A 1 14.21 -25.58 4.14
C MET A 1 15.22 -24.46 4.41
N HIS A 2 14.91 -23.22 4.02
CA HIS A 2 15.61 -22.07 4.61
C HIS A 2 14.96 -21.82 5.96
N GLY A 3 15.77 -21.84 7.02
CA GLY A 3 15.32 -21.60 8.38
C GLY A 3 14.61 -20.25 8.46
N THR A 4 13.31 -20.30 8.70
CA THR A 4 12.33 -19.20 8.78
C THR A 4 12.53 -18.28 9.99
N GLY A 5 13.71 -18.29 10.60
CA GLY A 5 14.05 -17.40 11.71
C GLY A 5 14.36 -16.01 11.15
N CYS A 6 13.51 -15.04 11.48
CA CYS A 6 13.76 -13.60 11.35
C CYS A 6 13.43 -12.87 10.04
N THR A 7 12.31 -13.21 9.36
CA THR A 7 11.76 -12.32 8.31
C THR A 7 11.30 -10.95 8.84
N LEU A 8 11.10 -10.80 10.15
CA LEU A 8 10.69 -9.54 10.80
C LEU A 8 11.85 -8.64 11.24
N VAL A 9 13.09 -9.13 11.22
CA VAL A 9 14.25 -8.33 11.68
C VAL A 9 14.49 -7.15 10.78
N LEU A 10 14.47 -7.34 9.46
CA LEU A 10 14.67 -6.25 8.50
C LEU A 10 13.62 -5.13 8.65
N PRO A 11 12.30 -5.37 8.51
CA PRO A 11 11.29 -4.32 8.62
C PRO A 11 11.27 -3.68 10.02
N GLY A 12 11.48 -4.48 11.09
CA GLY A 12 11.56 -3.95 12.45
C GLY A 12 12.79 -3.06 12.67
N SER A 13 13.94 -3.42 12.11
CA SER A 13 15.17 -2.62 12.18
C SER A 13 15.04 -1.32 11.39
N LEU A 14 14.48 -1.36 10.18
CA LEU A 14 14.21 -0.15 9.38
C LEU A 14 13.26 0.80 10.11
N LEU A 15 12.15 0.29 10.66
CA LEU A 15 11.21 1.11 11.43
C LEU A 15 11.87 1.72 12.67
N ALA A 16 12.66 0.94 13.41
CA ALA A 16 13.36 1.42 14.61
C ALA A 16 14.40 2.49 14.26
N VAL A 17 15.17 2.31 13.19
CA VAL A 17 16.14 3.30 12.71
C VAL A 17 15.42 4.57 12.27
N SER A 18 14.35 4.47 11.48
CA SER A 18 13.56 5.64 11.07
C SER A 18 12.98 6.40 12.27
N ALA A 19 12.50 5.68 13.30
CA ALA A 19 12.01 6.30 14.53
C ALA A 19 13.13 7.01 15.30
N VAL A 20 14.31 6.39 15.43
CA VAL A 20 15.48 7.00 16.09
C VAL A 20 15.93 8.25 15.33
N VAL A 21 15.98 8.21 14.00
CA VAL A 21 16.33 9.36 13.16
C VAL A 21 15.30 10.49 13.34
N CYS A 22 14.01 10.17 13.36
CA CYS A 22 12.95 11.15 13.61
C CYS A 22 13.10 11.83 14.98
N VAL A 23 13.34 11.04 16.04
CA VAL A 23 13.54 11.57 17.41
C VAL A 23 14.82 12.38 17.50
N TYR A 24 15.92 11.88 16.91
CA TYR A 24 17.19 12.58 16.87
C TYR A 24 17.01 13.96 16.22
N ARG A 25 16.40 14.01 15.03
CA ARG A 25 16.15 15.26 14.31
C ARG A 25 15.30 16.23 15.13
N GLN A 26 14.23 15.74 15.75
CA GLN A 26 13.38 16.55 16.63
C GLN A 26 14.12 17.13 17.86
N MET A 27 15.18 16.46 18.32
CA MET A 27 15.98 16.92 19.47
C MET A 27 17.15 17.82 19.09
N THR A 28 17.71 17.68 17.88
CA THR A 28 18.94 18.38 17.49
C THR A 28 18.75 19.57 16.58
N GLU A 29 17.65 19.64 15.82
CA GLU A 29 17.43 20.74 14.89
C GLU A 29 16.68 21.90 15.54
N ASP A 30 16.96 23.09 15.01
CA ASP A 30 16.26 24.31 15.37
C ASP A 30 14.77 24.13 15.08
N ALA A 31 13.92 24.67 15.96
CA ALA A 31 12.45 24.58 15.89
C ALA A 31 11.82 25.10 14.59
N ASN A 32 12.62 25.64 13.66
CA ASN A 32 12.21 26.18 12.39
C ASN A 32 12.18 25.13 11.25
N ASP A 33 12.80 23.95 11.40
CA ASP A 33 12.78 22.90 10.35
C ASP A 33 11.62 21.89 10.51
N ILE A 34 10.43 22.44 10.67
CA ILE A 34 9.16 21.71 10.81
C ILE A 34 8.85 20.83 9.57
N PRO A 35 9.12 21.27 8.32
CA PRO A 35 8.76 20.48 7.13
C PRO A 35 9.41 19.10 7.10
N LEU A 36 10.72 18.99 7.39
CA LEU A 36 11.36 17.68 7.31
C LEU A 36 10.94 16.75 8.45
N THR A 37 10.74 17.29 9.64
CA THR A 37 10.25 16.48 10.77
C THR A 37 8.86 15.91 10.44
N GLY A 38 7.97 16.71 9.85
CA GLY A 38 6.66 16.26 9.38
C GLY A 38 6.74 15.22 8.27
N PHE A 39 7.68 15.38 7.33
CA PHE A 39 7.97 14.41 6.28
C PHE A 39 8.44 13.06 6.87
N LEU A 40 9.45 13.07 7.75
CA LEU A 40 9.98 11.86 8.41
C LEU A 40 8.91 11.14 9.24
N ALA A 41 8.08 11.90 9.96
CA ALA A 41 6.95 11.35 10.69
C ALA A 41 5.92 10.69 9.76
N SER A 42 5.65 11.29 8.59
CA SER A 42 4.72 10.73 7.61
C SER A 42 5.24 9.41 7.03
N ILE A 43 6.51 9.35 6.66
CA ILE A 43 7.18 8.11 6.22
C ILE A 43 7.18 7.04 7.32
N LEU A 44 7.45 7.44 8.57
CA LEU A 44 7.37 6.50 9.70
C LEU A 44 5.95 5.91 9.84
N MET A 45 4.93 6.78 9.70
CA MET A 45 3.52 6.37 9.76
C MET A 45 3.12 5.48 8.58
N SER A 46 3.67 5.66 7.38
CA SER A 46 3.41 4.78 6.22
C SER A 46 4.08 3.41 6.36
N MET A 47 5.25 3.33 7.02
CA MET A 47 5.92 2.05 7.31
C MET A 47 5.16 1.19 8.33
N LEU A 48 4.45 1.80 9.29
CA LEU A 48 3.76 1.07 10.37
C LEU A 48 2.74 0.02 9.85
N PRO A 49 1.80 0.37 8.94
CA PRO A 49 0.91 -0.60 8.32
C PRO A 49 1.65 -1.78 7.70
N LEU A 50 2.77 -1.53 7.00
CA LEU A 50 3.53 -2.59 6.31
C LEU A 50 4.22 -3.54 7.29
N VAL A 51 4.79 -3.01 8.38
CA VAL A 51 5.38 -3.84 9.46
C VAL A 51 4.30 -4.66 10.14
N ALA A 52 3.17 -4.03 10.50
CA ALA A 52 2.04 -4.72 11.13
C ALA A 52 1.47 -5.81 10.23
N LEU A 53 1.34 -5.51 8.93
CA LEU A 53 0.89 -6.43 7.90
C LEU A 53 1.82 -7.64 7.82
N LYS A 54 3.14 -7.41 7.70
CA LYS A 54 4.12 -8.50 7.65
C LYS A 54 4.15 -9.34 8.93
N ALA A 55 4.04 -8.71 10.10
CA ALA A 55 3.95 -9.40 11.39
C ALA A 55 2.71 -10.30 11.46
N LYS A 56 1.56 -9.78 11.04
CA LYS A 56 0.29 -10.53 11.03
C LYS A 56 0.25 -11.64 10.00
N ILE A 57 0.75 -11.40 8.81
CA ILE A 57 0.90 -12.45 7.80
C ILE A 57 1.78 -13.57 8.34
N TRP A 58 2.85 -13.25 9.08
CA TRP A 58 3.72 -14.26 9.67
C TRP A 58 3.01 -15.11 10.75
N SER A 59 2.04 -14.57 11.48
CA SER A 59 1.25 -15.33 12.45
C SER A 59 0.13 -16.17 11.82
N CYS A 60 -0.36 -15.82 10.62
CA CYS A 60 -1.45 -16.56 9.97
C CYS A 60 -0.94 -17.84 9.27
N ASN A 61 -1.69 -18.94 9.41
CA ASN A 61 -1.42 -20.19 8.68
C ASN A 61 -1.91 -20.13 7.23
N ASP A 62 -3.05 -19.47 6.95
CA ASP A 62 -3.56 -19.24 5.58
C ASP A 62 -3.39 -17.79 5.15
N ARG A 63 -2.22 -17.50 4.57
CA ARG A 63 -1.78 -16.13 4.28
C ARG A 63 -2.28 -15.61 2.94
N VAL A 64 -2.61 -16.50 2.01
CA VAL A 64 -2.74 -16.15 0.59
C VAL A 64 -4.20 -15.99 0.16
N SER A 65 -5.13 -16.70 0.82
CA SER A 65 -6.56 -16.62 0.51
C SER A 65 -7.18 -15.25 0.85
N LEU A 66 -6.64 -14.55 1.85
CA LEU A 66 -7.13 -13.23 2.27
C LEU A 66 -6.65 -12.08 1.38
N VAL A 67 -5.55 -12.29 0.64
CA VAL A 67 -4.84 -11.23 -0.09
C VAL A 67 -5.71 -10.60 -1.18
N PRO A 68 -6.34 -11.35 -2.11
CA PRO A 68 -7.11 -10.75 -3.21
C PRO A 68 -8.15 -9.71 -2.80
N MET A 69 -8.89 -9.98 -1.71
CA MET A 69 -9.96 -9.09 -1.23
C MET A 69 -9.44 -7.76 -0.70
N VAL A 70 -8.21 -7.74 -0.17
CA VAL A 70 -7.60 -6.55 0.42
C VAL A 70 -6.79 -5.75 -0.60
N LEU A 71 -6.31 -6.39 -1.67
CA LEU A 71 -5.60 -5.71 -2.76
C LEU A 71 -6.49 -4.71 -3.51
N VAL A 72 -7.76 -5.05 -3.75
CA VAL A 72 -8.73 -4.17 -4.42
C VAL A 72 -8.84 -2.83 -3.69
N LYS A 73 -8.96 -2.87 -2.36
CA LYS A 73 -9.09 -1.66 -1.53
C LYS A 73 -7.84 -0.80 -1.59
N THR A 74 -6.68 -1.43 -1.56
CA THR A 74 -5.39 -0.74 -1.66
C THR A 74 -5.23 -0.06 -3.03
N LEU A 75 -5.61 -0.74 -4.12
CA LEU A 75 -5.61 -0.12 -5.46
C LEU A 75 -6.61 1.03 -5.56
N LEU A 76 -7.78 0.94 -4.93
CA LEU A 76 -8.72 2.06 -4.86
C LEU A 76 -8.14 3.26 -4.09
N MET A 77 -7.40 3.01 -3.00
CA MET A 77 -6.69 4.07 -2.27
C MET A 77 -5.64 4.75 -3.17
N HIS A 78 -4.84 3.98 -3.92
CA HIS A 78 -3.84 4.54 -4.84
C HIS A 78 -4.51 5.27 -6.01
N ALA A 79 -5.61 4.76 -6.57
CA ALA A 79 -6.35 5.48 -7.61
C ALA A 79 -6.89 6.82 -7.08
N ALA A 80 -7.36 6.87 -5.83
CA ALA A 80 -7.79 8.12 -5.20
C ALA A 80 -6.62 9.09 -4.95
N LEU A 81 -5.48 8.58 -4.49
CA LEU A 81 -4.23 9.33 -4.35
C LEU A 81 -3.85 10.01 -5.68
N GLU A 82 -3.82 9.24 -6.77
CA GLU A 82 -3.43 9.76 -8.09
C GLU A 82 -4.40 10.84 -8.59
N VAL A 83 -5.71 10.63 -8.39
CA VAL A 83 -6.71 11.65 -8.71
C VAL A 83 -6.46 12.94 -7.92
N LEU A 84 -6.13 12.85 -6.62
CA LEU A 84 -5.82 14.02 -5.80
C LEU A 84 -4.54 14.72 -6.26
N ARG A 85 -3.47 13.98 -6.61
CA ARG A 85 -2.23 14.54 -7.15
C ARG A 85 -2.45 15.27 -8.47
N ILE A 86 -3.14 14.63 -9.40
CA ILE A 86 -3.48 15.22 -10.70
C ILE A 86 -4.32 16.49 -10.49
N LEU A 87 -5.39 16.44 -9.68
CA LEU A 87 -6.22 17.62 -9.39
C LEU A 87 -5.43 18.75 -8.73
N SER A 88 -4.50 18.41 -7.83
CA SER A 88 -3.58 19.38 -7.24
C SER A 88 -2.75 20.10 -8.31
N GLN A 89 -2.07 19.35 -9.19
CA GLN A 89 -1.26 19.90 -10.28
C GLN A 89 -2.08 20.78 -11.24
N PHE A 90 -3.32 20.38 -11.56
CA PHE A 90 -4.23 21.21 -12.36
C PHE A 90 -4.60 22.53 -11.67
N SER A 91 -4.75 22.52 -10.35
CA SER A 91 -5.12 23.71 -9.58
C SER A 91 -3.97 24.72 -9.35
N GLU A 92 -2.71 24.31 -9.55
CA GLU A 92 -1.54 25.21 -9.49
C GLU A 92 -1.39 26.12 -10.71
N GLY A 93 -2.15 25.83 -11.78
CA GLY A 93 -2.13 26.58 -13.02
C GLY A 93 -1.09 26.10 -14.03
N TRP A 94 -1.14 26.70 -15.22
CA TRP A 94 -0.43 26.20 -16.41
C TRP A 94 1.10 26.18 -16.27
N GLN A 95 1.69 27.15 -15.58
CA GLN A 95 3.16 27.25 -15.45
C GLN A 95 3.73 26.09 -14.62
N SER A 96 3.10 25.74 -13.48
CA SER A 96 3.52 24.59 -12.66
C SER A 96 3.40 23.29 -13.45
N MET A 97 2.30 23.12 -14.18
CA MET A 97 2.06 21.94 -15.03
C MET A 97 3.15 21.74 -16.10
N VAL A 98 3.65 22.82 -16.71
CA VAL A 98 4.72 22.75 -17.71
C VAL A 98 6.05 22.31 -17.09
N PHE A 99 6.32 22.72 -15.85
CA PHE A 99 7.53 22.32 -15.13
C PHE A 99 7.44 20.86 -14.68
N ASN A 100 6.27 20.42 -14.19
CA ASN A 100 6.05 19.09 -13.63
C ASN A 100 5.45 18.07 -14.62
N ARG A 101 5.77 18.19 -15.92
CA ARG A 101 5.21 17.32 -16.98
C ARG A 101 5.50 15.84 -16.78
N MET A 102 6.68 15.51 -16.27
CA MET A 102 7.07 14.12 -16.01
C MET A 102 6.21 13.50 -14.92
N ASN A 103 6.03 14.20 -13.79
CA ASN A 103 5.21 13.74 -12.67
C ASN A 103 3.75 13.59 -13.10
N LEU A 104 3.17 14.60 -13.76
CA LEU A 104 1.81 14.49 -14.28
C LEU A 104 1.65 13.30 -15.25
N GLY A 105 2.63 13.10 -16.13
CA GLY A 105 2.62 11.98 -17.07
C GLY A 105 2.67 10.62 -16.37
N PHE A 106 3.49 10.51 -15.33
CA PHE A 106 3.59 9.31 -14.50
C PHE A 106 2.30 9.08 -13.70
N ASP A 107 1.77 10.07 -12.99
CA ASP A 107 0.53 9.99 -12.21
C ASP A 107 -0.65 9.56 -13.11
N CYS A 108 -0.75 10.12 -14.33
CA CYS A 108 -1.76 9.71 -15.31
C CYS A 108 -1.58 8.26 -15.76
N ALA A 109 -0.34 7.82 -16.00
CA ALA A 109 -0.05 6.46 -16.42
C ALA A 109 -0.34 5.46 -15.29
N MET A 110 0.00 5.80 -14.05
CA MET A 110 -0.26 4.97 -12.87
C MET A 110 -1.75 4.93 -12.54
N LEU A 111 -2.49 6.04 -12.64
CA LEU A 111 -3.95 6.02 -12.55
C LEU A 111 -4.57 5.07 -13.59
N ALA A 112 -4.14 5.17 -14.85
CA ALA A 112 -4.60 4.27 -15.91
C ALA A 112 -4.26 2.81 -15.61
N ALA A 113 -3.06 2.53 -15.09
CA ALA A 113 -2.63 1.20 -14.69
C ALA A 113 -3.44 0.65 -13.51
N ALA A 114 -3.73 1.46 -12.49
CA ALA A 114 -4.56 1.08 -11.34
C ALA A 114 -5.98 0.72 -11.78
N LEU A 115 -6.57 1.56 -12.62
CA LEU A 115 -7.91 1.35 -13.18
C LEU A 115 -7.97 0.11 -14.09
N ALA A 116 -6.95 -0.10 -14.92
CA ALA A 116 -6.81 -1.29 -15.75
C ALA A 116 -6.65 -2.56 -14.90
N ALA A 117 -5.83 -2.53 -13.85
CA ALA A 117 -5.67 -3.64 -12.91
C ALA A 117 -7.00 -3.98 -12.23
N LEU A 118 -7.70 -2.98 -11.67
CA LEU A 118 -9.02 -3.13 -11.04
C LEU A 118 -10.03 -3.76 -12.00
N ARG A 119 -10.07 -3.31 -13.26
CA ARG A 119 -11.00 -3.83 -14.26
C ARG A 119 -10.67 -5.24 -14.73
N TYR A 120 -9.44 -5.46 -15.19
CA TYR A 120 -9.07 -6.68 -15.91
C TYR A 120 -8.57 -7.80 -15.02
N SER A 121 -7.88 -7.48 -13.92
CA SER A 121 -7.36 -8.50 -13.00
C SER A 121 -8.32 -8.77 -11.85
N PHE A 122 -8.99 -7.74 -11.33
CA PHE A 122 -9.90 -7.88 -10.19
C PHE A 122 -11.38 -7.95 -10.58
N GLY A 123 -11.72 -7.79 -11.86
CA GLY A 123 -13.09 -7.92 -12.36
C GLY A 123 -14.04 -6.85 -11.81
N LEU A 124 -13.53 -5.72 -11.30
CA LEU A 124 -14.33 -4.69 -10.67
C LEU A 124 -15.32 -4.08 -11.68
N PRO A 125 -16.64 -4.03 -11.39
CA PRO A 125 -17.59 -3.36 -12.25
C PRO A 125 -17.38 -1.84 -12.19
N TRP A 126 -17.42 -1.18 -13.34
CA TRP A 126 -17.33 0.30 -13.46
C TRP A 126 -18.62 1.00 -13.03
N SER A 127 -19.08 0.73 -11.80
CA SER A 127 -20.18 1.46 -11.19
C SER A 127 -19.66 2.33 -10.06
N LEU A 128 -19.97 3.63 -10.11
CA LEU A 128 -19.70 4.55 -9.00
C LEU A 128 -20.38 4.08 -7.71
N SER A 129 -21.55 3.42 -7.81
CA SER A 129 -22.21 2.84 -6.63
C SER A 129 -21.32 1.80 -5.93
N TYR A 130 -20.63 0.97 -6.71
CA TYR A 130 -19.75 -0.07 -6.19
C TYR A 130 -18.55 0.52 -5.47
N VAL A 131 -17.94 1.58 -6.03
CA VAL A 131 -16.83 2.28 -5.37
C VAL A 131 -17.30 2.91 -4.05
N LEU A 132 -18.50 3.49 -4.03
CA LEU A 132 -19.09 4.11 -2.84
C LEU A 132 -19.50 3.10 -1.76
N ASP A 133 -19.73 1.83 -2.13
CA ASP A 133 -20.02 0.75 -1.19
C ASP A 133 -18.80 0.36 -0.34
N HIS A 134 -17.58 0.71 -0.78
CA HIS A 134 -16.36 0.56 0.02
C HIS A 134 -16.24 1.66 1.08
N ARG A 135 -17.09 1.59 2.10
CA ARG A 135 -17.19 2.58 3.19
C ARG A 135 -15.86 2.82 3.91
N ASP A 136 -15.04 1.79 4.08
CA ASP A 136 -13.74 1.90 4.74
C ASP A 136 -12.73 2.74 3.93
N VAL A 137 -12.62 2.47 2.63
CA VAL A 137 -11.80 3.26 1.69
C VAL A 137 -12.27 4.71 1.67
N ARG A 138 -13.59 4.93 1.49
CA ARG A 138 -14.18 6.27 1.47
C ARG A 138 -13.91 7.04 2.75
N ASN A 139 -14.11 6.42 3.92
CA ASN A 139 -13.93 7.09 5.20
C ASN A 139 -12.46 7.48 5.43
N LEU A 140 -11.51 6.62 5.03
CA LEU A 140 -10.07 6.94 5.11
C LEU A 140 -9.70 8.12 4.20
N ILE A 141 -10.20 8.15 2.96
CA ILE A 141 -9.98 9.27 2.04
C ILE A 141 -10.57 10.57 2.61
N LEU A 142 -11.79 10.53 3.13
CA LEU A 142 -12.43 11.70 3.75
C LEU A 142 -11.65 12.19 4.98
N MET A 143 -11.15 11.27 5.81
CA MET A 143 -10.29 11.60 6.94
C MET A 143 -8.99 12.25 6.49
N ALA A 144 -8.33 11.73 5.45
CA ALA A 144 -7.12 12.30 4.89
C ALA A 144 -7.35 13.72 4.34
N ILE A 145 -8.43 13.94 3.60
CA ILE A 145 -8.82 15.27 3.10
C ILE A 145 -9.10 16.24 4.27
N ALA A 146 -9.86 15.79 5.27
CA ALA A 146 -10.16 16.61 6.45
C ALA A 146 -8.90 16.97 7.24
N ALA A 147 -8.00 16.00 7.45
CA ALA A 147 -6.72 16.21 8.12
C ALA A 147 -5.85 17.21 7.35
N ALA A 148 -5.77 17.08 6.01
CA ALA A 148 -5.03 18.00 5.15
C ALA A 148 -5.59 19.43 5.21
N PHE A 149 -6.91 19.56 5.15
CA PHE A 149 -7.56 20.86 5.29
C PHE A 149 -7.26 21.51 6.64
N VAL A 150 -7.40 20.76 7.75
CA VAL A 150 -7.13 21.25 9.09
C VAL A 150 -5.66 21.63 9.27
N SER A 151 -4.72 20.83 8.76
CA SER A 151 -3.29 21.14 8.85
C SER A 151 -2.94 22.41 8.06
N GLU A 152 -3.44 22.55 6.83
CA GLU A 152 -3.19 23.76 6.03
C GLU A 152 -3.81 25.02 6.68
N VAL A 153 -5.02 24.93 7.21
CA VAL A 153 -5.64 26.03 7.98
C VAL A 153 -4.80 26.38 9.21
N PHE A 154 -4.31 25.38 9.94
CA PHE A 154 -3.47 25.60 11.11
C PHE A 154 -2.16 26.32 10.74
N PHE A 155 -1.46 25.89 9.69
CA PHE A 155 -0.21 26.51 9.25
C PHE A 155 -0.41 27.92 8.66
N VAL A 156 -1.56 28.20 8.03
CA VAL A 156 -1.85 29.53 7.49
C VAL A 156 -2.25 30.52 8.60
N PHE A 157 -3.08 30.10 9.55
CA PHE A 157 -3.73 31.03 10.50
C PHE A 157 -3.16 31.00 11.93
N VAL A 158 -2.61 29.87 12.38
CA VAL A 158 -2.16 29.70 13.78
C VAL A 158 -0.65 29.78 13.90
N MET A 159 0.08 29.10 13.01
CA MET A 159 1.53 29.04 13.03
C MET A 159 2.11 29.38 11.64
N PRO A 160 2.07 30.66 11.23
CA PRO A 160 2.68 31.08 9.97
C PRO A 160 4.21 30.97 10.08
N ILE A 161 4.77 29.88 9.55
CA ILE A 161 6.22 29.59 9.62
C ILE A 161 7.02 30.57 8.75
N ASN A 162 6.42 31.12 7.69
CA ASN A 162 7.08 32.04 6.75
C ASN A 162 6.13 33.11 6.22
N GLU A 163 6.61 34.35 6.07
CA GLU A 163 5.84 35.45 5.44
C GLU A 163 5.37 35.11 4.01
N SER A 164 6.14 34.29 3.30
CA SER A 164 5.78 33.81 1.95
C SER A 164 4.56 32.89 1.97
N VAL A 165 4.42 32.05 3.00
CA VAL A 165 3.27 31.16 3.20
C VAL A 165 2.02 31.99 3.52
N THR A 166 2.15 33.01 4.37
CA THR A 166 1.04 33.91 4.71
C THR A 166 0.52 34.67 3.49
N LYS A 167 1.39 35.05 2.55
CA LYS A 167 1.01 35.76 1.32
C LYS A 167 0.26 34.89 0.30
N GLN A 168 0.55 33.60 0.25
CA GLN A 168 -0.16 32.68 -0.65
C GLN A 168 -1.53 32.26 -0.12
N GLY A 169 -1.74 32.33 1.20
CA GLY A 169 -3.01 31.95 1.84
C GLY A 169 -3.35 30.47 1.65
N LEU A 170 -4.63 30.15 1.86
CA LEU A 170 -5.15 28.79 1.71
C LEU A 170 -5.32 28.45 0.22
N SER A 171 -4.42 27.65 -0.33
CA SER A 171 -4.50 27.16 -1.71
C SER A 171 -5.14 25.79 -1.77
N VAL A 172 -6.07 25.60 -2.72
CA VAL A 172 -6.69 24.30 -2.98
C VAL A 172 -5.65 23.26 -3.41
N SER A 173 -4.61 23.65 -4.16
CA SER A 173 -3.58 22.68 -4.58
C SER A 173 -2.83 22.10 -3.39
N LYS A 174 -2.48 22.94 -2.40
CA LYS A 174 -1.76 22.53 -1.20
C LYS A 174 -2.59 21.55 -0.37
N VAL A 175 -3.89 21.85 -0.19
CA VAL A 175 -4.82 20.95 0.51
C VAL A 175 -4.94 19.61 -0.23
N LEU A 176 -5.09 19.62 -1.56
CA LEU A 176 -5.20 18.39 -2.35
C LEU A 176 -3.90 17.57 -2.33
N PHE A 177 -2.75 18.22 -2.40
CA PHE A 177 -1.44 17.58 -2.34
C PHE A 177 -1.20 16.95 -0.96
N ALA A 178 -1.45 17.70 0.12
CA ALA A 178 -1.38 17.19 1.48
C ALA A 178 -2.37 16.03 1.70
N ALA A 179 -3.57 16.12 1.14
CA ALA A 179 -4.55 15.04 1.20
C ALA A 179 -4.04 13.78 0.49
N ALA A 180 -3.42 13.91 -0.69
CA ALA A 180 -2.82 12.78 -1.40
C ALA A 180 -1.73 12.10 -0.56
N ASN A 181 -0.85 12.88 0.08
CA ASN A 181 0.19 12.35 0.96
C ASN A 181 -0.41 11.63 2.18
N TYR A 182 -1.47 12.17 2.79
CA TYR A 182 -2.15 11.47 3.89
C TYR A 182 -2.89 10.21 3.42
N VAL A 183 -3.46 10.19 2.20
CA VAL A 183 -4.04 8.99 1.59
C VAL A 183 -2.96 7.92 1.39
N ASP A 184 -1.76 8.30 0.96
CA ASP A 184 -0.62 7.38 0.83
C ASP A 184 -0.25 6.74 2.17
N VAL A 185 -0.09 7.56 3.22
CA VAL A 185 0.23 7.10 4.58
C VAL A 185 -0.77 6.05 5.08
N VAL A 186 -2.06 6.21 4.78
CA VAL A 186 -3.11 5.26 5.18
C VAL A 186 -3.46 4.25 4.08
N GLY A 187 -2.75 4.23 2.95
CA GLY A 187 -3.09 3.48 1.75
C GLY A 187 -3.15 1.97 1.96
N PHE A 188 -2.27 1.44 2.82
CA PHE A 188 -2.24 0.02 3.21
C PHE A 188 -3.13 -0.32 4.40
N MET A 189 -3.75 0.67 5.06
CA MET A 189 -4.51 0.45 6.28
C MET A 189 -5.80 -0.40 6.10
N PRO A 190 -6.52 -0.35 4.95
CA PRO A 190 -7.61 -1.28 4.68
C PRO A 190 -7.19 -2.75 4.75
N VAL A 191 -5.95 -3.05 4.33
CA VAL A 191 -5.39 -4.41 4.36
C VAL A 191 -5.18 -4.86 5.79
N VAL A 192 -4.52 -4.02 6.58
CA VAL A 192 -4.25 -4.30 7.99
C VAL A 192 -5.55 -4.56 8.72
N TRP A 193 -6.53 -3.65 8.60
CA TRP A 193 -7.82 -3.78 9.25
C TRP A 193 -8.54 -5.08 8.88
N ARG A 194 -8.56 -5.43 7.60
CA ARG A 194 -9.21 -6.65 7.12
C ARG A 194 -8.54 -7.93 7.61
N LEU A 195 -7.21 -7.94 7.74
CA LEU A 195 -6.52 -9.08 8.33
C LEU A 195 -6.84 -9.24 9.81
N TYR A 196 -6.89 -8.14 10.58
CA TYR A 196 -7.31 -8.17 11.98
C TYR A 196 -8.75 -8.68 12.13
N GLN A 197 -9.67 -8.23 11.25
CA GLN A 197 -11.04 -8.72 11.25
C GLN A 197 -11.14 -10.20 10.90
N ALA A 198 -10.36 -10.65 9.91
CA ALA A 198 -10.32 -12.05 9.54
C ALA A 198 -9.84 -12.89 10.73
N GLU A 199 -8.71 -12.57 11.34
CA GLU A 199 -8.19 -13.29 12.51
C GLU A 199 -9.24 -13.46 13.62
N ASN A 200 -10.00 -12.40 13.93
CA ASN A 200 -11.06 -12.45 14.94
C ASN A 200 -12.30 -13.26 14.52
N ALA A 201 -12.51 -13.47 13.22
CA ALA A 201 -13.64 -14.23 12.67
C ALA A 201 -13.28 -15.68 12.32
N LEU A 202 -11.99 -16.01 12.25
CA LEU A 202 -11.47 -17.29 11.75
C LEU A 202 -11.42 -18.41 12.82
N ASP A 203 -12.12 -18.29 13.96
CA ASP A 203 -12.33 -19.47 14.84
C ASP A 203 -13.02 -20.64 14.07
N ASP A 204 -13.68 -20.37 12.93
CA ASP A 204 -14.41 -21.35 12.11
C ASP A 204 -13.88 -21.59 10.68
N PHE A 205 -12.77 -20.95 10.27
CA PHE A 205 -12.25 -21.14 8.91
C PHE A 205 -11.17 -22.22 8.89
N SER A 206 -11.55 -23.39 8.38
CA SER A 206 -10.61 -24.48 8.12
C SER A 206 -9.59 -24.06 7.04
N VAL A 207 -8.39 -23.76 7.53
CA VAL A 207 -7.18 -23.44 6.77
C VAL A 207 -6.79 -24.63 5.90
N GLY A 208 -6.83 -24.44 4.58
CA GLY A 208 -6.40 -25.45 3.61
C GLY A 208 -6.71 -25.12 2.15
N THR A 209 -7.09 -23.87 1.84
CA THR A 209 -7.61 -23.56 0.51
C THR A 209 -6.48 -23.37 -0.50
N VAL A 210 -6.61 -24.12 -1.60
CA VAL A 210 -5.77 -23.96 -2.79
C VAL A 210 -5.98 -22.55 -3.32
N VAL A 211 -4.90 -21.79 -3.44
CA VAL A 211 -4.92 -20.45 -4.06
C VAL A 211 -5.21 -20.61 -5.54
N SER A 212 -6.33 -20.06 -6.01
CA SER A 212 -6.71 -20.12 -7.42
C SER A 212 -5.67 -19.44 -8.33
N LEU A 213 -5.61 -19.84 -9.60
CA LEU A 213 -4.67 -19.26 -10.56
C LEU A 213 -4.91 -17.76 -10.75
N GLU A 214 -6.17 -17.34 -10.68
CA GLU A 214 -6.61 -15.95 -10.78
C GLU A 214 -6.09 -15.12 -9.61
N ALA A 215 -6.19 -15.63 -8.37
CA ALA A 215 -5.66 -14.97 -7.19
C ALA A 215 -4.14 -14.77 -7.29
N ARG A 216 -3.41 -15.76 -7.83
CA ARG A 216 -1.97 -15.63 -8.08
C ARG A 216 -1.65 -14.53 -9.09
N GLN A 217 -2.42 -14.46 -10.16
CA GLN A 217 -2.27 -13.40 -11.17
C GLN A 217 -2.56 -12.02 -10.57
N GLN A 218 -3.64 -11.89 -9.80
CA GLN A 218 -3.99 -10.65 -9.11
C GLN A 218 -2.87 -10.15 -8.19
N VAL A 219 -2.28 -11.05 -7.39
CA VAL A 219 -1.16 -10.71 -6.51
C VAL A 219 0.06 -10.23 -7.32
N ARG A 220 0.40 -10.90 -8.43
CA ARG A 220 1.52 -10.48 -9.29
C ARG A 220 1.30 -9.10 -9.91
N VAL A 221 0.12 -8.86 -10.47
CA VAL A 221 -0.23 -7.58 -11.09
C VAL A 221 -0.22 -6.46 -10.06
N PHE A 222 -0.79 -6.70 -8.87
CA PHE A 222 -0.78 -5.74 -7.78
C PHE A 222 0.64 -5.37 -7.33
N PHE A 223 1.50 -6.36 -7.05
CA PHE A 223 2.85 -6.06 -6.58
C PHE A 223 3.72 -5.46 -7.68
N ALA A 224 3.50 -5.79 -8.95
CA ALA A 224 4.15 -5.11 -10.06
C ALA A 224 3.76 -3.63 -10.12
N PHE A 225 2.47 -3.31 -9.94
CA PHE A 225 1.97 -1.95 -9.80
C PHE A 225 2.63 -1.22 -8.62
N VAL A 226 2.54 -1.77 -7.40
CA VAL A 226 3.07 -1.15 -6.18
C VAL A 226 4.58 -0.93 -6.27
N CYS A 227 5.34 -1.92 -6.74
CA CYS A 227 6.80 -1.76 -6.89
C CYS A 227 7.14 -0.67 -7.91
N THR A 228 6.39 -0.55 -9.00
CA THR A 228 6.62 0.49 -10.01
C THR A 228 6.24 1.88 -9.47
N PHE A 229 5.10 1.98 -8.79
CA PHE A 229 4.63 3.21 -8.16
C PHE A 229 5.67 3.75 -7.16
N TYR A 230 6.05 2.93 -6.17
CA TYR A 230 7.00 3.38 -5.15
C TYR A 230 8.45 3.44 -5.63
N LEU A 231 8.84 2.73 -6.69
CA LEU A 231 10.15 2.98 -7.32
C LEU A 231 10.23 4.40 -7.85
N TRP A 232 9.15 4.89 -8.45
CA TRP A 232 9.09 6.28 -8.86
C TRP A 232 9.08 7.22 -7.66
N ASP A 233 8.12 7.03 -6.75
CA ASP A 233 7.83 7.95 -5.64
C ASP A 233 8.98 8.04 -4.61
N ASP A 234 9.60 6.90 -4.25
CA ASP A 234 10.63 6.86 -3.21
C ASP A 234 12.06 6.91 -3.75
N VAL A 235 12.27 6.73 -5.06
CA VAL A 235 13.63 6.67 -5.61
C VAL A 235 13.82 7.68 -6.74
N LEU A 236 13.05 7.55 -7.81
CA LEU A 236 13.30 8.36 -9.00
C LEU A 236 12.93 9.84 -8.81
N GLU A 237 11.78 10.13 -8.20
CA GLU A 237 11.33 11.49 -7.93
C GLU A 237 12.28 12.21 -6.95
N PRO A 238 12.59 11.67 -5.76
CA PRO A 238 13.61 12.20 -4.85
C PRO A 238 14.95 12.53 -5.51
N ILE A 239 15.44 11.64 -6.38
CA ILE A 239 16.71 11.83 -7.11
C ILE A 239 16.56 12.96 -8.14
N SER A 240 15.46 12.98 -8.88
CA SER A 240 15.23 13.96 -9.95
C SER A 240 14.99 15.37 -9.44
N SER A 241 14.32 15.50 -8.30
CA SER A 241 14.00 16.76 -7.62
C SER A 241 15.20 17.36 -6.90
N SER A 242 16.36 16.68 -6.92
CA SER A 242 17.58 17.10 -6.21
C SER A 242 17.29 17.38 -4.74
N LEU A 243 16.66 16.42 -4.03
CA LEU A 243 16.49 16.53 -2.58
C LEU A 243 17.86 16.68 -1.92
N ASP A 244 18.19 17.91 -1.53
CA ASP A 244 19.45 18.26 -0.86
C ASP A 244 19.56 17.62 0.53
N GLU A 245 18.42 17.23 1.11
CA GLU A 245 18.31 16.59 2.43
C GLU A 245 18.59 15.08 2.35
N GLN A 246 19.84 14.70 2.64
CA GLN A 246 20.27 13.29 2.68
C GLN A 246 19.39 12.42 3.59
N LEU A 247 18.89 12.97 4.70
CA LEU A 247 18.04 12.25 5.64
C LEU A 247 16.68 11.89 5.03
N ALA A 248 16.09 12.77 4.22
CA ALA A 248 14.84 12.45 3.52
C ALA A 248 15.03 11.36 2.47
N MET A 249 16.14 11.42 1.71
CA MET A 249 16.50 10.38 0.75
C MET A 249 16.66 9.01 1.44
N MET A 250 17.33 8.97 2.59
CA MET A 250 17.48 7.73 3.37
C MET A 250 16.14 7.18 3.85
N ALA A 251 15.22 8.05 4.29
CA ALA A 251 13.89 7.64 4.74
C ALA A 251 13.06 7.04 3.59
N HIS A 252 13.08 7.65 2.41
CA HIS A 252 12.44 7.10 1.21
C HIS A 252 13.05 5.75 0.79
N ILE A 253 14.38 5.64 0.74
CA ILE A 253 15.04 4.36 0.42
C ILE A 253 14.64 3.27 1.43
N ALA A 254 14.58 3.60 2.72
CA ALA A 254 14.14 2.66 3.75
C ALA A 254 12.68 2.24 3.55
N HIS A 255 11.79 3.17 3.17
CA HIS A 255 10.39 2.89 2.85
C HIS A 255 10.28 1.92 1.67
N PHE A 256 10.99 2.22 0.58
CA PHE A 256 11.01 1.39 -0.62
C PHE A 256 11.59 -0.01 -0.37
N MET A 257 12.67 -0.12 0.41
CA MET A 257 13.27 -1.41 0.76
C MET A 257 12.31 -2.29 1.55
N LEU A 258 11.53 -1.70 2.46
CA LEU A 258 10.50 -2.40 3.21
C LEU A 258 9.39 -2.91 2.28
N LEU A 259 8.96 -2.08 1.33
CA LEU A 259 7.98 -2.46 0.30
C LEU A 259 8.48 -3.58 -0.61
N ILE A 260 9.73 -3.55 -1.06
CA ILE A 260 10.32 -4.63 -1.86
C ILE A 260 10.39 -5.93 -1.07
N ASP A 261 10.85 -5.89 0.17
CA ASP A 261 10.92 -7.06 1.04
C ASP A 261 9.52 -7.66 1.28
N PHE A 262 8.53 -6.79 1.49
CA PHE A 262 7.13 -7.16 1.59
C PHE A 262 6.58 -7.80 0.30
N ALA A 263 6.81 -7.17 -0.86
CA ALA A 263 6.38 -7.67 -2.17
C ALA A 263 7.07 -8.98 -2.54
N GLY A 264 8.38 -9.07 -2.32
CA GLY A 264 9.19 -10.26 -2.59
C GLY A 264 8.71 -11.47 -1.81
N PHE A 265 8.31 -11.29 -0.54
CA PHE A 265 7.70 -12.34 0.26
C PHE A 265 6.44 -12.92 -0.41
N PHE A 266 5.53 -12.08 -0.88
CA PHE A 266 4.30 -12.53 -1.53
C PHE A 266 4.53 -13.15 -2.90
N LEU A 267 5.38 -12.52 -3.71
CA LEU A 267 5.71 -13.03 -5.04
C LEU A 267 6.38 -14.40 -4.96
N PHE A 268 7.27 -14.61 -4.00
CA PHE A 268 7.89 -15.90 -3.74
C PHE A 268 6.87 -16.96 -3.29
N GLN A 269 5.95 -16.59 -2.39
CA GLN A 269 4.91 -17.50 -1.91
C GLN A 269 3.96 -17.92 -3.04
N VAL A 270 3.58 -16.99 -3.91
CA VAL A 270 2.72 -17.24 -5.08
C VAL A 270 3.44 -18.00 -6.19
N GLY A 271 4.77 -17.84 -6.31
CA GLY A 271 5.60 -18.52 -7.31
C GLY A 271 5.96 -19.98 -6.96
N SER A 272 5.85 -20.38 -5.68
CA SER A 272 6.34 -21.67 -5.21
C SER A 272 5.45 -22.85 -5.68
N PRO A 273 5.99 -23.81 -6.46
CA PRO A 273 5.23 -24.91 -7.06
C PRO A 273 4.83 -26.01 -6.06
N ALA A 274 5.28 -25.94 -4.80
CA ALA A 274 4.97 -26.92 -3.77
C ALA A 274 3.45 -27.09 -3.55
N THR A 275 2.69 -25.99 -3.71
CA THR A 275 1.22 -26.00 -3.68
C THR A 275 0.59 -26.81 -4.81
N LEU A 276 1.26 -26.95 -5.98
CA LEU A 276 0.74 -27.72 -7.12
C LEU A 276 1.01 -29.21 -6.98
N LYS A 277 2.15 -29.60 -6.37
CA LYS A 277 2.49 -31.02 -6.18
C LYS A 277 1.57 -31.71 -5.17
N GLU A 278 1.20 -31.05 -4.08
CA GLU A 278 0.19 -31.59 -3.16
C GLU A 278 -1.19 -31.71 -3.83
N GLN A 279 -1.53 -30.79 -4.73
CA GLN A 279 -2.78 -30.80 -5.47
C GLN A 279 -2.87 -32.00 -6.43
N GLY A 280 -1.78 -32.30 -7.16
CA GLY A 280 -1.70 -33.50 -8.00
C GLY A 280 -1.74 -34.80 -7.18
N ARG A 281 -1.18 -34.80 -5.96
CA ARG A 281 -1.20 -35.99 -5.10
C ARG A 281 -2.57 -36.26 -4.51
N LYS A 282 -3.26 -35.23 -4.00
CA LYS A 282 -4.63 -35.36 -3.46
C LYS A 282 -5.66 -35.68 -4.54
N GLY A 283 -5.53 -35.10 -5.73
CA GLY A 283 -6.38 -35.46 -6.88
C GLY A 283 -6.26 -36.94 -7.23
N ASN A 284 -5.03 -37.45 -7.32
CA ASN A 284 -4.77 -38.86 -7.60
C ASN A 284 -5.20 -39.80 -6.45
N GLU A 285 -5.15 -39.35 -5.18
CA GLU A 285 -5.63 -40.14 -4.03
C GLU A 285 -7.17 -40.22 -4.00
N LEU A 286 -7.89 -39.13 -4.28
CA LEU A 286 -9.35 -39.09 -4.39
C LEU A 286 -9.85 -39.90 -5.60
N GLU A 287 -9.19 -39.77 -6.76
CA GLU A 287 -9.50 -40.56 -7.95
C GLU A 287 -9.27 -42.06 -7.70
N ARG A 288 -8.20 -42.42 -6.97
CA ARG A 288 -7.96 -43.79 -6.55
C ARG A 288 -8.97 -44.31 -5.52
N GLN A 289 -9.48 -43.48 -4.62
CA GLN A 289 -10.52 -43.88 -3.66
C GLN A 289 -11.87 -44.09 -4.35
N GLY A 290 -12.27 -43.20 -5.27
CA GLY A 290 -13.51 -43.38 -6.04
C GLY A 290 -13.52 -44.64 -6.92
N LEU A 291 -12.35 -45.08 -7.41
CA LEU A 291 -12.19 -46.32 -8.16
C LEU A 291 -12.28 -47.61 -7.31
N LEU A 292 -12.23 -47.51 -5.98
CA LEU A 292 -12.28 -48.68 -5.09
C LEU A 292 -13.68 -48.93 -4.48
N ASP A 293 -14.58 -47.95 -4.55
CA ASP A 293 -15.92 -48.04 -3.96
C ASP A 293 -16.99 -48.58 -4.94
N ASP A 294 -16.66 -48.79 -6.23
CA ASP A 294 -17.64 -49.15 -7.28
C ASP A 294 -17.83 -50.68 -7.48
N ASP A 295 -17.12 -51.53 -6.73
CA ASP A 295 -17.16 -52.99 -6.90
C ASP A 295 -18.12 -53.73 -5.93
N GLY A 296 -19.06 -53.02 -5.28
CA GLY A 296 -19.72 -53.51 -4.06
C GLY A 296 -21.21 -53.91 -4.09
N GLU A 297 -22.02 -53.52 -5.08
CA GLU A 297 -23.49 -53.68 -5.01
C GLU A 297 -24.10 -54.24 -6.30
N ASP A 298 -23.85 -55.53 -6.57
CA ASP A 298 -24.67 -56.34 -7.50
C ASP A 298 -24.78 -57.76 -6.94
N ASP A 299 -25.45 -57.91 -5.79
CA ASP A 299 -25.97 -59.19 -5.31
C ASP A 299 -27.04 -58.91 -4.23
N VAL A 300 -28.33 -58.86 -4.62
CA VAL A 300 -29.54 -59.44 -3.96
C VAL A 300 -30.80 -59.07 -4.76
#